data_AF-A0A6P0RYF9-F1
#
_entry.id   AF-A0A6P0RYF9-F1
#
_cell.length_a   1.000
_cell.length_b   1.000
_cell.length_c   1.000
_cell.angle_alpha   90.00
_cell.angle_beta   90.00
_cell.angle_gamma   90.00
#
_symmetry.space_group_name_H-M   'P 1'
#
loop_
_entity.id
_entity.type
_entity.pdbx_description
1 polymer ?
#
loop_
_entity_poly.entity_id
_entity_poly.type
_entity_poly.pdbx_seq_one_letter_code
_entity_poly.pdbx_strand_id
1 'polypeptide(L)' 'MKLRELLAKIPNIVELPNHPALEAEVKGLSTNSHACQPGDLFIGMQGTRVDGGEFWESAITSGAIAAIISPQAAAKCP' A
#
# COMPACT_ATOMS: atom_id res chain seq x y z
N MET A 1 4.24 7.86 -12.24
CA MET A 1 4.09 8.97 -11.24
C MET A 1 4.70 8.51 -9.93
N LYS A 2 5.44 9.35 -9.20
CA LYS A 2 6.08 8.90 -7.95
C LYS A 2 5.05 8.73 -6.83
N LEU A 3 5.28 7.79 -5.93
CA LEU A 3 4.41 7.55 -4.78
C LEU A 3 4.21 8.81 -3.93
N ARG A 4 5.28 9.57 -3.66
CA ARG A 4 5.22 10.84 -2.94
C ARG A 4 4.26 11.85 -3.57
N GLU A 5 4.26 11.96 -4.89
CA GLU A 5 3.38 12.88 -5.62
C GLU A 5 1.91 12.49 -5.50
N LEU A 6 1.62 11.17 -5.44
CA LEU A 6 0.26 10.67 -5.25
C LEU A 6 -0.23 10.96 -3.83
N LEU A 7 0.59 10.66 -2.84
CA LEU A 7 0.24 10.88 -1.43
C LEU A 7 0.09 12.36 -1.10
N ALA A 8 0.89 13.24 -1.71
CA ALA A 8 0.77 14.69 -1.54
C ALA A 8 -0.56 15.28 -2.06
N LYS A 9 -1.29 14.56 -2.92
CA LYS A 9 -2.62 14.98 -3.40
C LYS A 9 -3.76 14.56 -2.47
N ILE A 10 -3.49 13.76 -1.44
CA ILE A 10 -4.50 13.28 -0.50
C ILE A 10 -4.57 14.26 0.69
N PRO A 11 -5.70 14.96 0.89
CA PRO A 11 -5.79 16.08 1.84
C PRO A 11 -5.62 15.69 3.31
N ASN A 12 -5.71 14.40 3.64
CA ASN A 12 -5.65 13.89 5.02
C ASN A 12 -4.31 13.21 5.36
N ILE A 13 -3.31 13.29 4.48
CA ILE A 13 -1.95 12.80 4.78
C ILE A 13 -1.14 13.98 5.30
N VAL A 14 -0.97 14.02 6.63
CA VAL A 14 -0.31 15.14 7.32
C VAL A 14 1.21 14.99 7.33
N GLU A 15 1.71 13.75 7.44
CA GLU A 15 3.14 13.46 7.46
C GLU A 15 3.46 12.25 6.60
N LEU A 16 4.55 12.36 5.84
CA LEU A 16 5.11 11.28 5.04
C LEU A 16 6.44 10.85 5.66
N PRO A 17 6.62 9.55 5.96
CA PRO A 17 7.88 9.05 6.49
C PRO A 17 8.98 9.19 5.44
N ASN A 18 10.20 9.53 5.85
CA ASN A 18 11.33 9.58 4.92
C ASN A 18 11.79 8.15 4.58
N HIS A 19 11.21 7.57 3.52
CA HIS A 19 11.49 6.20 3.08
C HIS A 19 11.78 6.17 1.57
N PRO A 20 12.79 5.39 1.09
CA PRO A 20 13.16 5.34 -0.33
C PRO A 20 12.02 4.91 -1.27
N ALA A 21 11.06 4.12 -0.77
CA ALA A 21 9.88 3.72 -1.54
C ALA A 21 9.01 4.91 -1.99
N LEU A 22 9.09 6.07 -1.33
CA LEU A 22 8.37 7.28 -1.75
C LEU A 22 8.82 7.81 -3.12
N GLU A 23 10.06 7.51 -3.51
CA GLU A 23 10.60 7.85 -4.82
C GLU A 23 10.31 6.82 -5.90
N ALA A 24 9.77 5.66 -5.51
CA ALA A 24 9.40 4.62 -6.46
C ALA A 24 8.25 5.08 -7.34
N GLU A 25 8.28 4.62 -8.59
CA GLU A 25 7.25 4.93 -9.57
C GLU A 25 6.06 3.97 -9.39
N VAL A 26 4.89 4.54 -9.13
CA VAL A 26 3.62 3.80 -9.13
C VAL A 26 3.17 3.61 -10.57
N LYS A 27 3.12 2.35 -11.01
CA LYS A 27 2.67 1.92 -12.34
C LYS A 27 1.21 1.50 -12.35
N GLY A 28 0.72 0.98 -11.24
CA GLY A 28 -0.65 0.50 -11.09
C GLY A 28 -1.12 0.51 -9.64
N LEU A 29 -2.41 0.26 -9.47
CA LEU A 29 -3.06 0.11 -8.17
C LEU A 29 -3.67 -1.29 -8.14
N SER A 30 -3.43 -2.03 -7.05
CA SER A 30 -4.02 -3.36 -6.87
C SER A 30 -4.67 -3.47 -5.50
N THR A 31 -5.86 -4.05 -5.45
CA THR A 31 -6.55 -4.41 -4.20
C THR A 31 -6.51 -5.90 -3.91
N ASN A 32 -5.81 -6.68 -4.76
CA ASN A 32 -5.61 -8.10 -4.59
C ASN A 32 -4.11 -8.36 -4.42
N SER A 33 -3.72 -8.79 -3.23
CA SER A 33 -2.32 -9.05 -2.88
C SER A 33 -1.66 -10.04 -3.83
N HIS A 34 -2.39 -11.06 -4.27
CA HIS A 34 -1.89 -12.10 -5.19
C HIS A 34 -1.74 -11.63 -6.64
N ALA A 35 -2.42 -10.55 -7.04
CA ALA A 35 -2.37 -10.02 -8.39
C ALA A 35 -1.39 -8.84 -8.54
N CYS A 36 -0.77 -8.40 -7.44
CA CYS A 36 0.18 -7.30 -7.46
C CYS A 36 1.34 -7.61 -8.41
N GLN A 37 1.75 -6.61 -9.18
CA GLN A 37 2.88 -6.67 -10.08
C GLN A 37 3.99 -5.73 -9.62
N PRO A 38 5.24 -5.92 -10.09
CA PRO A 38 6.34 -4.99 -9.85
C PRO A 38 5.99 -3.55 -10.24
N GLY A 39 5.93 -2.67 -9.24
CA GLY A 39 5.56 -1.25 -9.42
C GLY A 39 4.12 -0.90 -9.02
N ASP A 40 3.34 -1.87 -8.58
CA ASP A 40 1.98 -1.62 -8.09
C ASP A 40 1.98 -1.06 -6.67
N LEU A 41 0.99 -0.21 -6.39
CA LEU A 41 0.64 0.20 -5.04
C LEU A 41 -0.53 -0.66 -4.57
N PHE A 42 -0.32 -1.43 -3.50
CA PHE A 42 -1.37 -2.25 -2.91
C PHE A 42 -2.27 -1.41 -1.99
N ILE A 43 -3.59 -1.63 -2.08
CA ILE A 43 -4.57 -1.00 -1.20
C ILE A 43 -5.37 -2.10 -0.50
N GLY A 44 -5.07 -2.29 0.78
CA GLY A 44 -5.78 -3.18 1.67
C GLY A 44 -7.09 -2.55 2.14
N MET A 45 -8.19 -2.89 1.48
CA MET A 45 -9.52 -2.42 1.87
C MET A 45 -10.09 -3.27 3.00
N GLN A 46 -10.64 -2.61 4.03
CA GLN A 46 -11.38 -3.29 5.08
C GLN A 46 -12.66 -3.89 4.50
N GLY A 47 -12.77 -5.22 4.51
CA GLY A 47 -13.97 -5.93 4.10
C GLY A 47 -14.93 -6.20 5.24
N THR A 48 -16.14 -6.65 4.92
CA THR A 48 -17.14 -7.10 5.91
C THR A 48 -16.81 -8.45 6.53
N ARG A 49 -16.01 -9.27 5.83
CA ARG A 49 -15.60 -10.62 6.26
C ARG A 49 -14.17 -10.67 6.76
N VAL A 50 -13.25 -10.03 6.04
CA VAL A 50 -11.81 -10.04 6.30
C VAL A 50 -11.27 -8.65 5.99
N ASP A 51 -10.28 -8.19 6.76
CA ASP A 51 -9.53 -6.98 6.42
C ASP A 51 -8.48 -7.34 5.36
N GLY A 52 -8.65 -6.86 4.12
CA GLY A 52 -7.71 -7.11 3.04
C GLY A 52 -6.32 -6.54 3.31
N GLY A 53 -6.22 -5.58 4.24
CA GLY A 53 -4.96 -5.05 4.73
C GLY A 53 -4.08 -6.10 5.39
N GLU A 54 -4.63 -7.19 5.93
CA GLU A 54 -3.83 -8.25 6.57
C GLU A 54 -2.88 -8.97 5.58
N PHE A 55 -3.15 -8.88 4.28
CA PHE A 55 -2.34 -9.53 3.24
C PHE A 55 -1.27 -8.63 2.62
N TRP A 56 -0.90 -7.54 3.31
CA TRP A 56 0.08 -6.58 2.82
C TRP A 56 1.46 -7.20 2.60
N GLU A 57 1.91 -8.11 3.47
CA GLU A 57 3.20 -8.80 3.31
C GLU A 57 3.25 -9.62 2.01
N SER A 58 2.14 -10.29 1.69
CA SER A 58 2.00 -11.02 0.45
C SER A 58 2.04 -10.08 -0.76
N ALA A 59 1.38 -8.92 -0.68
CA ALA A 59 1.39 -7.93 -1.75
C ALA A 59 2.81 -7.38 -2.03
N ILE A 60 3.57 -7.07 -0.98
CA ILE A 60 4.98 -6.65 -1.11
C ILE A 60 5.82 -7.77 -1.72
N THR A 61 5.64 -9.01 -1.27
CA THR A 61 6.33 -10.19 -1.82
C THR A 61 6.01 -10.40 -3.31
N SER A 62 4.78 -10.12 -3.73
CA SER A 62 4.35 -10.17 -5.13
C SER A 62 4.90 -9.03 -6.00
N GLY A 63 5.53 -8.01 -5.40
CA GLY A 63 6.20 -6.92 -6.12
C GLY A 63 5.56 -5.54 -5.95
N ALA A 64 4.58 -5.40 -5.05
CA ALA A 64 4.05 -4.08 -4.72
C ALA A 64 5.16 -3.22 -4.10
N ILE A 65 5.25 -1.95 -4.52
CA ILE A 65 6.26 -1.01 -4.02
C ILE A 65 5.93 -0.44 -2.65
N ALA A 66 4.64 -0.44 -2.30
CA ALA A 66 4.11 -0.04 -1.01
C ALA A 66 2.70 -0.62 -0.81
N ALA A 67 2.24 -0.60 0.43
CA ALA A 67 0.90 -1.02 0.82
C ALA A 67 0.22 0.10 1.65
N ILE A 68 -1.01 0.44 1.30
CA ILE A 68 -1.89 1.30 2.10
C ILE A 68 -2.86 0.38 2.83
N ILE A 69 -2.78 0.36 4.15
CA ILE A 69 -3.58 -0.52 5.00
C ILE A 69 -4.18 0.23 6.19
N SER A 70 -5.15 -0.40 6.84
CA SER A 70 -5.71 0.09 8.09
C SER A 70 -4.68 -0.04 9.23
N PRO A 71 -4.74 0.83 10.26
CA PRO A 71 -3.94 0.65 11.48
C PRO A 71 -4.20 -0.70 12.17
N GLN A 72 -5.42 -1.21 12.07
CA GLN A 72 -5.80 -2.50 12.64
C GLN A 72 -5.09 -3.67 11.93
N ALA A 73 -4.98 -3.62 10.60
CA ALA A 73 -4.21 -4.59 9.83
C ALA A 73 -2.71 -4.50 10.15
N ALA A 74 -2.16 -3.28 10.25
CA ALA A 74 -0.76 -3.07 10.63
C ALA A 74 -0.44 -3.63 12.03
N ALA A 75 -1.36 -3.51 12.99
CA ALA A 75 -1.17 -4.03 14.34
C ALA A 75 -1.20 -5.57 14.46
N LYS A 76 -1.74 -6.27 13.46
CA LYS A 76 -1.86 -7.74 13.47
C LYS A 76 -0.58 -8.46 13.03
N CYS A 77 0.25 -7.81 12.23
CA CYS A 77 1.55 -8.32 11.80
C CYS A 77 2.65 -7.31 12.21
N PRO A 78 3.29 -7.49 13.38
CA PRO A 78 4.41 -6.67 13.81
C PRO A 78 5.71 -6.94 13.03
#